data_AF-A0A3P3RL22-F1
#
_entry.id   AF-A0A3P3RL22-F1
#
_cell.length_a   1.000
_cell.length_b   1.000
_cell.length_c   1.000
_cell.angle_alpha   90.00
_cell.angle_beta   90.00
_cell.angle_gamma   90.00
#
_symmetry.space_group_name_H-M   'P 1'
#
loop_
_entity.id
_entity.type
_entity.pdbx_description
1 polymer ?
#
loop_
_entity_poly.entity_id
_entity_poly.type
_entity_poly.pdbx_seq_one_letter_code
_entity_poly.pdbx_strand_id
1 'polypeptide(L)'
;MPVPVHWCHPRRETGEQYRPSIICIRNNNKNLPSWRTGDYLPSDDELRTSTYETTVHARAVDPEFRATVLARYDQTCPLSGVDQPGLLDVAHVLSWRDYPEHRADLANVLALSKTHHAAFDRGLFTIDRNYRLCVNPSFETESDLLQRTIIERAGERVELPATYLNSEYMAQHNAALEWV
;
A
#
# COMPACT_ATOMS: atom_id res chain seq x y z
N MET A 1 44.96 4.69 -8.07
CA MET A 1 45.08 4.36 -6.63
C MET A 1 43.68 4.06 -6.14
N PRO A 2 43.37 2.80 -5.77
CA PRO A 2 42.02 2.41 -5.37
C PRO A 2 41.74 2.82 -3.92
N VAL A 3 40.53 3.28 -3.66
CA VAL A 3 39.97 3.41 -2.30
C VAL A 3 39.13 2.16 -2.05
N PRO A 4 39.38 1.37 -0.99
CA PRO A 4 38.71 0.09 -0.80
C PRO A 4 37.27 0.29 -0.28
N VAL A 5 36.31 -0.36 -0.93
CA VAL A 5 34.96 -0.55 -0.37
C VAL A 5 35.01 -1.68 0.65
N HIS A 6 34.94 -1.33 1.93
CA HIS A 6 34.74 -2.29 3.00
C HIS A 6 33.24 -2.55 3.16
N TRP A 7 32.82 -3.77 2.86
CA TRP A 7 31.54 -4.30 3.30
C TRP A 7 31.63 -4.64 4.78
N CYS A 8 31.26 -3.70 5.65
CA CYS A 8 30.94 -4.01 7.03
C CYS A 8 29.42 -4.18 7.14
N HIS A 9 28.96 -5.41 7.35
CA HIS A 9 27.72 -5.65 8.08
C HIS A 9 27.97 -5.26 9.55
N PRO A 10 27.34 -4.20 10.10
CA PRO A 10 27.35 -4.02 11.54
C PRO A 10 26.46 -5.09 12.18
N ARG A 11 27.09 -5.91 13.02
CA ARG A 11 26.46 -6.72 14.06
C ARG A 11 25.69 -5.78 15.00
N ARG A 12 24.49 -6.20 15.44
CA ARG A 12 23.59 -5.45 16.33
C ARG A 12 24.31 -4.94 17.59
N GLU A 13 24.27 -3.62 17.79
CA GLU A 13 24.28 -2.98 19.10
C GLU A 13 23.23 -1.85 19.07
N THR A 14 22.34 -1.90 20.07
CA THR A 14 21.37 -0.89 20.55
C THR A 14 21.07 0.37 19.73
N GLY A 15 19.79 0.56 19.36
CA GLY A 15 19.15 1.87 19.49
C GLY A 15 18.95 2.76 18.26
N GLU A 16 18.67 2.24 17.06
CA GLU A 16 18.20 3.10 15.96
C GLU A 16 17.05 2.44 15.18
N GLN A 17 15.99 3.21 14.99
CA GLN A 17 14.66 2.77 14.58
C GLN A 17 14.60 2.51 13.08
N TYR A 18 14.39 1.25 12.69
CA TYR A 18 14.13 0.85 11.31
C TYR A 18 12.88 1.59 10.78
N ARG A 19 13.08 2.52 9.82
CA ARG A 19 12.01 3.23 9.11
C ARG A 19 11.80 2.59 7.73
N PRO A 20 10.78 1.74 7.51
CA PRO A 20 10.45 1.31 6.16
C PRO A 20 9.75 2.47 5.44
N SER A 21 10.45 3.11 4.50
CA SER A 21 9.83 4.01 3.53
C SER A 21 8.96 3.21 2.56
N ILE A 22 7.71 3.61 2.42
CA ILE A 22 6.78 3.02 1.46
C ILE A 22 7.13 3.60 0.09
N ILE A 23 7.64 2.75 -0.80
CA ILE A 23 7.97 3.15 -2.17
C ILE A 23 6.76 2.81 -3.05
N CYS A 24 5.87 3.77 -3.27
CA CYS A 24 4.89 3.69 -4.36
C CYS A 24 5.57 4.14 -5.65
N ILE A 25 6.05 3.20 -6.48
CA ILE A 25 6.59 3.51 -7.80
C ILE A 25 5.42 3.71 -8.78
N ARG A 26 5.07 4.97 -9.09
CA ARG A 26 4.35 5.30 -10.34
C ARG A 26 5.36 5.80 -11.35
N ASN A 27 5.69 4.95 -12.32
CA ASN A 27 6.52 5.34 -13.46
C ASN A 27 5.65 6.15 -14.45
N ASN A 28 6.02 7.41 -14.70
CA ASN A 28 5.30 8.31 -15.61
C ASN A 28 6.04 8.50 -16.95
N ASN A 29 7.01 7.63 -17.25
CA ASN A 29 7.77 7.70 -18.49
C ASN A 29 6.94 7.10 -19.65
N LYS A 30 6.53 7.94 -20.61
CA LYS A 30 5.76 7.54 -21.81
C LYS A 30 6.57 6.76 -22.86
N ASN A 31 7.77 6.29 -22.52
CA ASN A 31 8.58 5.40 -23.33
C ASN A 31 8.74 4.04 -22.62
N LEU A 32 7.63 3.34 -22.43
CA LEU A 32 7.65 1.91 -22.13
C LEU A 32 7.18 1.18 -23.39
N PRO A 33 7.90 0.14 -23.86
CA PRO A 33 7.33 -0.79 -24.83
C PRO A 33 6.05 -1.36 -24.22
N SER A 34 4.95 -1.37 -24.97
CA SER A 34 3.73 -2.02 -24.51
C SER A 34 3.99 -3.51 -24.36
N TRP A 35 4.15 -3.99 -23.13
CA TRP A 35 4.33 -5.41 -22.86
C TRP A 35 2.98 -6.11 -23.11
N ARG A 36 2.80 -6.69 -24.30
CA ARG A 36 1.78 -7.72 -24.52
C ARG A 36 2.35 -9.03 -24.00
N THR A 37 1.65 -9.64 -23.05
CA THR A 37 1.97 -10.98 -22.53
C THR A 37 1.62 -12.01 -23.60
N GLY A 38 2.58 -12.32 -24.46
CA GLY A 38 2.44 -13.34 -25.49
C GLY A 38 3.70 -13.36 -26.35
N ASP A 39 4.42 -14.46 -26.31
CA ASP A 39 5.51 -14.83 -27.22
C ASP A 39 6.92 -14.27 -26.94
N TYR A 40 7.36 -14.30 -25.67
CA TYR A 40 8.80 -14.21 -25.37
C TYR A 40 9.26 -15.43 -24.58
N LEU A 41 9.65 -16.48 -25.30
CA LEU A 41 10.69 -17.38 -24.79
C LEU A 41 12.00 -16.57 -24.93
N PRO A 42 12.65 -16.15 -23.84
CA PRO A 42 13.91 -15.44 -23.96
C PRO A 42 14.91 -16.37 -24.68
N SER A 43 15.42 -15.92 -25.82
CA SER A 43 16.67 -16.44 -26.36
C SER A 43 17.77 -16.24 -25.30
N ASP A 44 18.80 -17.10 -25.31
CA ASP A 44 20.03 -17.05 -24.48
C ASP A 44 20.86 -15.75 -24.67
N ASP A 45 20.24 -14.65 -25.04
CA ASP A 45 20.83 -13.32 -25.06
C ASP A 45 20.98 -12.83 -23.61
N GLU A 46 22.24 -12.64 -23.21
CA GLU A 46 22.68 -12.21 -21.88
C GLU A 46 21.70 -11.24 -21.20
N LEU A 47 21.14 -11.65 -20.06
CA LEU A 47 20.33 -10.78 -19.21
C LEU A 47 21.19 -9.61 -18.72
N ARG A 48 21.17 -8.48 -19.44
CA ARG A 48 21.95 -7.28 -19.10
C ARG A 48 21.33 -6.61 -17.87
N THR A 49 22.03 -6.67 -16.75
CA THR A 49 21.72 -5.83 -15.60
C THR A 49 22.25 -4.42 -15.86
N SER A 50 21.39 -3.41 -15.78
CA SER A 50 21.79 -2.01 -15.89
C SER A 50 21.36 -1.25 -14.64
N THR A 51 22.23 -0.35 -14.18
CA THR A 51 21.95 0.57 -13.09
C THR A 51 21.55 1.91 -13.70
N TYR A 52 20.42 2.46 -13.29
CA TYR A 52 20.01 3.81 -13.64
C TYR A 52 19.68 4.60 -12.38
N GLU A 53 19.99 5.89 -12.39
CA GLU A 53 19.67 6.82 -11.31
C GLU A 53 18.38 7.57 -11.66
N THR A 54 17.45 7.66 -10.71
CA THR A 54 16.19 8.39 -10.88
C THR A 54 15.90 9.21 -9.62
N THR A 55 15.40 10.43 -9.81
CA THR A 55 14.92 11.26 -8.69
C THR A 55 13.46 10.94 -8.43
N VAL A 56 13.17 10.26 -7.32
CA VAL A 56 11.81 9.95 -6.87
C VAL A 56 11.39 10.86 -5.73
N HIS A 57 10.22 11.50 -5.86
CA HIS A 57 9.58 12.17 -4.73
C HIS A 57 8.84 11.13 -3.89
N ALA A 58 9.52 10.63 -2.84
CA ALA A 58 8.90 9.71 -1.89
C ALA A 58 7.87 10.46 -1.02
N ARG A 59 6.71 9.84 -0.78
CA ARG A 59 5.76 10.34 0.22
C ARG A 59 6.37 10.07 1.60
N ALA A 60 6.74 11.12 2.31
CA ALA A 60 7.16 11.01 3.69
C ALA A 60 5.93 11.18 4.59
N VAL A 61 5.42 10.07 5.10
CA VAL A 61 4.46 10.10 6.22
C VAL A 61 5.27 10.32 7.49
N ASP A 62 4.83 11.28 8.30
CA ASP A 62 5.46 11.55 9.59
C ASP A 62 5.44 10.28 10.48
N PRO A 63 6.57 9.84 11.05
CA PRO A 63 6.58 8.59 11.80
C PRO A 63 5.85 8.63 13.14
N GLU A 64 5.66 9.81 13.74
CA GLU A 64 4.75 9.96 14.88
C GLU A 64 3.31 9.78 14.41
N PHE A 65 2.93 10.40 13.29
CA PHE A 65 1.60 10.19 12.69
C PHE A 65 1.34 8.70 12.39
N ARG A 66 2.31 8.02 11.76
CA ARG A 66 2.22 6.57 11.51
C ARG A 66 2.02 5.79 12.81
N ALA A 67 2.80 6.10 13.85
CA ALA A 67 2.69 5.42 15.14
C ALA A 67 1.30 5.65 15.76
N THR A 68 0.76 6.87 15.70
CA THR A 68 -0.58 7.20 16.18
C THR A 68 -1.67 6.44 15.43
N VAL A 69 -1.59 6.37 14.10
CA VAL A 69 -2.54 5.60 13.29
C VAL A 69 -2.48 4.12 13.66
N LEU A 70 -1.30 3.51 13.71
CA LEU A 70 -1.21 2.09 14.05
C LEU A 70 -1.69 1.80 15.48
N ALA A 71 -1.37 2.66 16.44
CA ALA A 71 -1.86 2.52 17.82
C ALA A 71 -3.39 2.59 17.89
N ARG A 72 -4.02 3.44 17.07
CA ARG A 72 -5.49 3.53 16.96
C ARG A 72 -6.13 2.23 16.48
N TYR A 73 -5.45 1.48 15.62
CA TYR A 73 -5.92 0.19 15.08
C TYR A 73 -5.33 -1.01 15.84
N ASP A 74 -4.94 -0.84 17.11
CA ASP A 74 -4.36 -1.91 17.95
C ASP A 74 -3.18 -2.64 17.28
N GLN A 75 -2.39 -1.89 16.51
CA GLN A 75 -1.29 -2.39 15.69
C GLN A 75 -1.66 -3.61 14.84
N THR A 76 -2.90 -3.65 14.33
CA THR A 76 -3.44 -4.80 13.60
C THR A 76 -4.18 -4.35 12.34
N CYS A 77 -4.00 -5.08 11.25
CA CYS A 77 -4.77 -4.90 10.02
C CYS A 77 -6.21 -5.43 10.23
N PRO A 78 -7.26 -4.60 10.09
CA PRO A 78 -8.65 -5.01 10.32
C PRO A 78 -9.19 -5.98 9.25
N LEU A 79 -8.51 -6.09 8.11
CA LEU A 79 -8.89 -7.01 7.04
C LEU A 79 -8.24 -8.39 7.18
N SER A 80 -6.95 -8.42 7.49
CA SER A 80 -6.16 -9.65 7.47
C SER A 80 -5.74 -10.16 8.84
N GLY A 81 -5.96 -9.39 9.91
CA GLY A 81 -5.49 -9.72 11.26
C GLY A 81 -3.96 -9.70 11.43
N VAL A 82 -3.23 -9.16 10.45
CA VAL A 82 -1.76 -9.05 10.54
C VAL A 82 -1.41 -8.02 11.61
N ASP A 83 -0.62 -8.41 12.60
CA ASP A 83 -0.21 -7.61 13.75
C ASP A 83 1.28 -7.20 13.71
N GLN A 84 2.04 -7.70 12.74
CA GLN A 84 3.47 -7.42 12.64
C GLN A 84 3.71 -5.99 12.11
N PRO A 85 4.29 -5.06 12.90
CA PRO A 85 4.35 -3.64 12.53
C PRO A 85 5.13 -3.33 11.26
N GLY A 86 6.11 -4.18 10.89
CA GLY A 86 6.88 -4.04 9.64
C GLY A 86 6.08 -4.40 8.38
N LEU A 87 4.99 -5.15 8.53
CA LEU A 87 4.07 -5.51 7.46
C LEU A 87 2.85 -4.59 7.40
N LEU A 88 2.71 -3.69 8.37
CA LEU A 88 1.64 -2.71 8.45
C LEU A 88 2.02 -1.39 7.79
N ASP A 89 1.00 -0.82 7.19
CA ASP A 89 1.06 0.37 6.39
C ASP A 89 -0.14 1.28 6.66
N VAL A 90 0.00 2.55 6.31
CA VAL A 90 -1.05 3.56 6.43
C VAL A 90 -1.49 3.96 5.04
N ALA A 91 -2.70 3.52 4.66
CA ALA A 91 -3.32 3.81 3.39
C ALA A 91 -4.21 5.05 3.50
N HIS A 92 -3.98 6.06 2.66
CA HIS A 92 -4.86 7.23 2.57
C HIS A 92 -6.10 6.90 1.74
N VAL A 93 -7.28 7.29 2.23
CA VAL A 93 -8.55 7.14 1.51
C VAL A 93 -8.60 8.18 0.38
N LEU A 94 -8.44 9.46 0.71
CA LEU A 94 -8.30 10.54 -0.27
C LEU A 94 -6.85 10.66 -0.75
N SER A 95 -6.69 10.94 -2.05
CA SER A 95 -5.40 11.07 -2.71
C SER A 95 -4.49 12.10 -2.01
N TRP A 96 -3.29 11.67 -1.63
CA TRP A 96 -2.24 12.52 -1.06
C TRP A 96 -1.92 13.77 -1.90
N ARG A 97 -2.07 13.68 -3.23
CA ARG A 97 -1.74 14.77 -4.15
C ARG A 97 -2.81 15.86 -4.14
N ASP A 98 -4.07 15.44 -4.13
CA ASP A 98 -5.21 16.31 -4.40
C ASP A 98 -5.75 16.97 -3.13
N TYR A 99 -5.45 16.39 -1.96
CA TYR A 99 -5.92 16.85 -0.64
C TYR A 99 -4.76 17.07 0.34
N PRO A 100 -3.91 18.09 0.12
CA PRO A 100 -2.76 18.35 1.00
C PRO A 100 -3.15 18.65 2.46
N GLU A 101 -4.31 19.27 2.68
CA GLU A 101 -4.87 19.58 4.01
C GLU A 101 -5.28 18.32 4.80
N HIS A 102 -5.56 17.21 4.12
CA HIS A 102 -6.01 15.95 4.74
C HIS A 102 -4.89 14.90 4.89
N ARG A 103 -3.61 15.29 4.68
CA ARG A 103 -2.47 14.36 4.75
C ARG A 103 -2.19 13.82 6.15
N ALA A 104 -2.43 14.64 7.17
CA ALA A 104 -2.27 14.31 8.58
C ALA A 104 -3.63 14.12 9.28
N ASP A 105 -4.69 13.85 8.52
CA ASP A 105 -6.02 13.59 9.06
C ASP A 105 -6.15 12.10 9.41
N LEU A 106 -6.35 11.80 10.70
CA LEU A 106 -6.55 10.44 11.20
C LEU A 106 -7.85 9.80 10.70
N ALA A 107 -8.82 10.59 10.22
CA ALA A 107 -10.07 10.11 9.64
C ALA A 107 -9.94 9.80 8.13
N ASN A 108 -8.81 10.15 7.52
CA ASN A 108 -8.50 9.91 6.11
C ASN A 108 -7.54 8.72 5.90
N VAL A 109 -7.34 7.89 6.93
CA VAL A 109 -6.31 6.84 6.90
C VAL A 109 -6.76 5.52 7.50
N LEU A 110 -6.35 4.45 6.84
CA LEU A 110 -6.58 3.06 7.22
C LEU A 110 -5.25 2.39 7.55
N ALA A 111 -5.19 1.64 8.65
CA ALA A 111 -4.10 0.71 8.89
C ALA A 111 -4.36 -0.57 8.08
N LEU A 112 -3.50 -0.89 7.11
CA LEU A 112 -3.63 -2.09 6.27
C LEU A 112 -2.30 -2.84 6.22
N SER A 113 -2.33 -4.14 5.94
CA SER A 113 -1.09 -4.83 5.58
C SER A 113 -0.63 -4.38 4.19
N LYS A 114 0.68 -4.47 3.91
CA LYS A 114 1.26 -4.02 2.62
C LYS A 114 0.52 -4.56 1.39
N THR A 115 0.10 -5.83 1.43
CA THR A 115 -0.68 -6.44 0.34
C THR A 115 -2.05 -5.80 0.19
N HIS A 116 -2.75 -5.55 1.31
CA HIS A 116 -4.09 -4.95 1.29
C HIS A 116 -4.02 -3.47 0.91
N HIS A 117 -3.00 -2.75 1.37
CA HIS A 117 -2.73 -1.39 0.93
C HIS A 117 -2.55 -1.33 -0.59
N ALA A 118 -1.72 -2.21 -1.16
CA ALA A 118 -1.51 -2.27 -2.60
C ALA A 118 -2.76 -2.65 -3.41
N ALA A 119 -3.65 -3.45 -2.83
CA ALA A 119 -4.93 -3.84 -3.42
C ALA A 119 -5.98 -2.71 -3.33
N PHE A 120 -6.01 -1.98 -2.22
CA PHE A 120 -6.85 -0.79 -2.03
C PHE A 120 -6.45 0.33 -3.01
N ASP A 121 -5.15 0.63 -3.11
CA ASP A 121 -4.61 1.64 -4.04
C ASP A 121 -4.90 1.35 -5.52
N ARG A 122 -5.15 0.07 -5.85
CA ARG A 122 -5.51 -0.41 -7.19
C ARG A 122 -7.02 -0.48 -7.42
N GLY A 123 -7.84 -0.18 -6.41
CA GLY A 123 -9.29 -0.31 -6.51
C GLY A 123 -9.74 -1.75 -6.75
N LEU A 124 -9.03 -2.75 -6.18
CA LEU A 124 -9.47 -4.15 -6.21
C LEU A 124 -10.59 -4.39 -5.20
N PHE A 125 -10.57 -3.63 -4.10
CA PHE A 125 -11.62 -3.57 -3.11
C PHE A 125 -11.65 -2.17 -2.50
N THR A 126 -12.75 -1.83 -1.85
CA THR A 126 -12.92 -0.61 -1.06
C THR A 126 -13.82 -0.89 0.15
N ILE A 127 -14.10 0.15 0.95
CA ILE A 127 -15.04 0.12 2.05
C ILE A 127 -16.15 1.16 1.78
N ASP A 128 -17.42 0.78 1.97
CA ASP A 128 -18.55 1.69 1.80
C ASP A 128 -18.74 2.64 3.00
N ARG A 129 -19.71 3.56 2.89
CA ARG A 129 -20.08 4.48 3.99
C ARG A 129 -20.59 3.78 5.26
N ASN A 130 -20.97 2.52 5.16
CA ASN A 130 -21.43 1.68 6.27
C ASN A 130 -20.32 0.78 6.81
N TYR A 131 -19.06 1.03 6.44
CA TYR A 131 -17.89 0.24 6.81
C TYR A 131 -17.97 -1.21 6.31
N ARG A 132 -18.68 -1.46 5.21
CA ARG A 132 -18.76 -2.78 4.57
C ARG A 132 -17.71 -2.91 3.49
N LEU A 133 -17.11 -4.09 3.41
CA LEU A 133 -16.15 -4.41 2.37
C LEU A 133 -16.85 -4.56 1.02
N CYS A 134 -16.42 -3.80 0.01
CA CYS A 134 -16.90 -3.89 -1.36
C CYS A 134 -15.75 -4.38 -2.25
N VAL A 135 -15.99 -5.42 -3.04
CA VAL A 135 -14.97 -6.02 -3.90
C VAL A 135 -15.30 -5.72 -5.35
N ASN A 136 -14.27 -5.43 -6.15
CA ASN A 136 -14.46 -5.24 -7.57
C ASN A 136 -14.99 -6.54 -8.19
N PRO A 137 -16.14 -6.53 -8.88
CA PRO A 137 -16.74 -7.75 -9.42
C PRO A 137 -15.87 -8.42 -10.49
N SER A 138 -14.92 -7.68 -11.09
CA SER A 138 -13.95 -8.21 -12.05
C SER A 138 -12.65 -8.69 -11.38
N PHE A 139 -12.53 -8.58 -10.06
CA PHE A 139 -11.33 -9.02 -9.33
C PHE A 139 -11.40 -10.52 -9.04
N GLU A 140 -10.51 -11.27 -9.71
CA GLU A 140 -10.30 -12.70 -9.49
C GLU A 140 -8.84 -12.95 -9.07
N THR A 141 -8.63 -13.95 -8.22
CA THR A 141 -7.28 -14.30 -7.74
C THR A 141 -7.22 -15.76 -7.29
N GLU A 142 -6.09 -16.42 -7.56
CA GLU A 142 -5.78 -17.76 -7.05
C GLU A 142 -5.13 -17.71 -5.65
N SER A 143 -4.92 -16.52 -5.09
CA SER A 143 -4.29 -16.37 -3.78
C SER A 143 -5.28 -16.66 -2.66
N ASP A 144 -5.03 -17.75 -1.91
CA ASP A 144 -5.81 -18.10 -0.71
C ASP A 144 -5.93 -16.94 0.29
N LEU A 145 -4.87 -16.13 0.43
CA LEU A 145 -4.87 -14.96 1.30
C LEU A 145 -5.95 -13.97 0.86
N LEU A 146 -5.91 -13.53 -0.40
CA LEU A 146 -6.82 -12.49 -0.92
C LEU A 146 -8.25 -13.02 -1.07
N GLN A 147 -8.42 -14.30 -1.37
CA GLN A 147 -9.74 -14.93 -1.34
C GLN A 147 -10.35 -14.81 0.06
N ARG A 148 -9.63 -15.25 1.09
CA ARG A 148 -10.13 -15.26 2.48
C ARG A 148 -10.28 -13.89 3.12
N THR A 149 -9.42 -12.92 2.77
CA THR A 149 -9.42 -11.60 3.43
C THR A 149 -10.16 -10.52 2.66
N ILE A 150 -10.41 -10.72 1.36
CA ILE A 150 -11.10 -9.76 0.50
C ILE A 150 -12.39 -10.35 -0.08
N ILE A 151 -12.29 -11.43 -0.86
CA ILE A 151 -13.43 -11.94 -1.66
C ILE A 151 -14.51 -12.56 -0.76
N GLU A 152 -14.13 -13.49 0.10
CA GLU A 152 -15.06 -14.21 0.99
C GLU A 152 -15.73 -13.26 2.01
N ARG A 153 -15.06 -12.16 2.32
CA ARG A 153 -15.53 -11.13 3.26
C ARG A 153 -16.33 -10.01 2.58
N ALA A 154 -16.62 -10.11 1.28
CA ALA A 154 -17.39 -9.11 0.57
C ALA A 154 -18.78 -8.92 1.22
N GLY A 155 -19.13 -7.67 1.51
CA GLY A 155 -20.37 -7.28 2.18
C GLY A 155 -20.33 -7.35 3.71
N GLU A 156 -19.29 -7.98 4.30
CA GLU A 156 -19.08 -7.96 5.74
C GLU A 156 -18.74 -6.56 6.23
N ARG A 157 -19.21 -6.24 7.44
CA ARG A 157 -18.81 -5.00 8.11
C ARG A 157 -17.42 -5.20 8.71
N VAL A 158 -16.49 -4.33 8.35
CA VAL A 158 -15.16 -4.28 8.95
C VAL A 158 -15.32 -3.75 10.38
N GLU A 159 -14.75 -4.47 11.35
CA GLU A 159 -14.79 -4.10 12.77
C GLU A 159 -13.89 -2.88 13.02
N LEU A 160 -14.47 -1.70 12.81
CA LEU A 160 -13.84 -0.41 13.03
C LEU A 160 -14.81 0.49 13.79
N PRO A 161 -14.36 1.22 14.83
CA PRO A 161 -15.18 2.26 15.43
C PRO A 161 -15.59 3.29 14.37
N ALA A 162 -16.85 3.70 14.37
CA ALA A 162 -17.38 4.65 13.38
C ALA A 162 -16.65 6.01 13.37
N THR A 163 -15.87 6.32 14.39
CA THR A 163 -15.06 7.54 14.45
C THR A 163 -13.75 7.42 13.68
N TYR A 164 -13.38 6.23 13.19
CA TYR A 164 -12.06 5.96 12.62
C TYR A 164 -11.88 6.48 11.21
N LEU A 165 -12.94 6.50 10.42
CA LEU A 165 -12.93 7.02 9.06
C LEU A 165 -14.10 7.94 8.85
N ASN A 166 -13.86 9.02 8.12
CA ASN A 166 -14.95 9.87 7.67
C ASN A 166 -15.69 9.17 6.51
N SER A 167 -17.00 8.96 6.68
CA SER A 167 -17.85 8.34 5.67
C SER A 167 -17.93 9.16 4.37
N GLU A 168 -17.77 10.48 4.43
CA GLU A 168 -17.75 11.34 3.23
C GLU A 168 -16.48 11.12 2.41
N TYR A 169 -15.32 10.95 3.06
CA TYR A 169 -14.07 10.63 2.37
C TYR A 169 -14.16 9.27 1.65
N MET A 170 -14.80 8.29 2.30
CA MET A 170 -15.07 7.00 1.68
C MET A 170 -16.01 7.12 0.48
N ALA A 171 -17.11 7.87 0.62
CA ALA A 171 -18.03 8.11 -0.49
C ALA A 171 -17.33 8.78 -1.67
N GLN A 172 -16.45 9.75 -1.39
CA GLN A 172 -15.69 10.46 -2.40
C GLN A 172 -14.62 9.59 -3.08
N HIS A 173 -13.91 8.75 -2.32
CA HIS A 173 -13.01 7.76 -2.89
C HIS A 173 -13.76 6.78 -3.80
N ASN A 174 -14.92 6.28 -3.33
CA ASN A 174 -15.73 5.33 -4.08
C ASN A 174 -16.35 5.92 -5.34
N ALA A 175 -16.67 7.22 -5.35
CA ALA A 175 -17.14 7.90 -6.55
C ALA A 175 -16.11 7.94 -7.69
N ALA A 176 -14.83 7.73 -7.38
CA ALA A 176 -13.77 7.61 -8.38
C ALA A 176 -13.58 6.17 -8.90
N LEU A 177 -14.27 5.18 -8.30
CA LEU A 177 -14.23 3.77 -8.71
C LEU A 177 -15.38 3.51 -9.70
N GLU A 178 -15.06 3.01 -10.89
CA GLU A 178 -16.04 2.79 -11.96
C GLU A 178 -17.03 1.63 -11.69
N TRP A 179 -16.83 0.88 -10.61
CA TRP A 179 -17.51 -0.38 -10.33
C TRP A 179 -18.28 -0.40 -9.00
N VAL A 180 -18.28 0.72 -8.25
CA VAL A 180 -18.94 0.86 -6.94
C VAL A 180 -20.29 1.55 -7.05
#